data_AF-A0A7V4WV70-F1
#
_entry.id   AF-A0A7V4WV70-F1
#
_cell.length_a   1.000
_cell.length_b   1.000
_cell.length_c   1.000
_cell.angle_alpha   90.00
_cell.angle_beta   90.00
_cell.angle_gamma   90.00
#
_symmetry.space_group_name_H-M   'P 1'
#
loop_
_entity.id
_entity.type
_entity.pdbx_description
1 polymer ?
#
loop_
_entity_poly.entity_id
_entity_poly.type
_entity_poly.pdbx_seq_one_letter_code
_entity_poly.pdbx_strand_id
1 'polypeptide(L)'
;MITSRFTYIIFVFLFLRPLWAQLSPGDLHRSHAELEGIANCTRCHERGKKLSSAKCLDCHQLLAARMRDGKGLHARPEYKQCADCHVEHLGRDYDLIYWKGGKKGFDHSLTGYKLEGKHASLDCRDCHRSDHIADAKSFQKYKKDLKRTFLGLDRQCLSCHHDEHRGQLKADCLSCHTMSAWKPADKFDHDKTRFPLTGLHKTTNCAKCHPRQKDNKFKNDDSFLTFSKRKFSRCSDCHSDVHRGRFGKNCRSCHNTGGWHKGALAGFDHNKTDYPLSGKHRQLVCSDCHTRGQPLRIARFQRCTDCHRDYHLGRFAHRPQKGACEECHTVEGFSPANFTLDQHQKTKYPLKGAHQAVPCIFCHKKVQLKNGRPANRFYFPSFRCTVCHKDPHRGEVDAILKQTAAGGGQSGCANCHNVDSWSQIGFDHSRTGFPLQGRHSEIGCKSCHQAAGTRQISFHRLEKDCASCHKDTHAGQ
;
A
#
# COMPACT_ATOMS: atom_id res chain seq x y z
N MET A 1 101.12 70.04 -56.39
CA MET A 1 99.65 70.08 -56.37
C MET A 1 99.15 69.54 -57.70
N ILE A 2 98.71 68.28 -57.71
CA ILE A 2 98.19 67.57 -58.88
C ILE A 2 96.67 67.76 -58.88
N THR A 3 96.05 68.04 -60.02
CA THR A 3 94.80 67.37 -60.45
C THR A 3 94.42 67.74 -61.89
N SER A 4 94.53 66.73 -62.75
CA SER A 4 93.90 66.64 -64.06
C SER A 4 92.39 66.37 -63.90
N ARG A 5 91.54 66.91 -64.77
CA ARG A 5 90.14 66.50 -64.92
C ARG A 5 89.88 66.01 -66.34
N PHE A 6 89.73 64.70 -66.44
CA PHE A 6 89.31 63.94 -67.61
C PHE A 6 87.78 63.97 -67.79
N THR A 7 87.39 63.89 -69.05
CA THR A 7 86.07 63.79 -69.67
C THR A 7 85.27 62.57 -69.19
N TYR A 8 83.99 62.74 -68.85
CA TYR A 8 83.07 61.64 -68.54
C TYR A 8 82.23 61.27 -69.76
N ILE A 9 82.40 60.04 -70.26
CA ILE A 9 81.49 59.35 -71.18
C ILE A 9 80.51 58.54 -70.31
N ILE A 10 79.22 58.78 -70.49
CA ILE A 10 78.14 58.06 -69.79
C ILE A 10 77.87 56.74 -70.53
N PHE A 11 78.19 55.61 -69.90
CA PHE A 11 77.77 54.27 -70.32
C PHE A 11 76.47 53.90 -69.59
N VAL A 12 75.40 53.67 -70.35
CA VAL A 12 74.13 53.12 -69.84
C VAL A 12 74.23 51.60 -69.85
N PHE A 13 74.35 50.98 -68.67
CA PHE A 13 74.26 49.53 -68.49
C PHE A 13 72.79 49.10 -68.32
N LEU A 14 72.27 48.36 -69.29
CA LEU A 14 70.99 47.64 -69.22
C LEU A 14 71.18 46.39 -68.34
N PHE A 15 70.64 46.40 -67.12
CA PHE A 15 70.53 45.21 -66.27
C PHE A 15 69.39 44.30 -66.78
N LEU A 16 69.72 43.24 -67.51
CA LEU A 16 68.82 42.11 -67.77
C LEU A 16 68.68 41.27 -66.50
N ARG A 17 67.54 41.38 -65.81
CA ARG A 17 67.17 40.43 -64.75
C ARG A 17 66.71 39.11 -65.40
N PRO A 18 67.17 37.93 -64.95
CA PRO A 18 66.60 36.68 -65.43
C PRO A 18 65.17 36.58 -64.89
N LEU A 19 64.19 36.63 -65.80
CA LEU A 19 62.83 36.20 -65.53
C LEU A 19 62.86 34.68 -65.33
N TRP A 20 62.96 34.24 -64.07
CA TRP A 20 62.61 32.87 -63.72
C TRP A 20 61.10 32.77 -63.93
N ALA A 21 60.69 32.19 -65.06
CA ALA A 21 59.29 31.87 -65.29
C ALA A 21 58.84 30.91 -64.17
N GLN A 22 58.05 31.43 -63.23
CA GLN A 22 57.45 30.64 -62.17
C GLN A 22 56.35 29.76 -62.77
N LEU A 23 56.77 28.67 -63.41
CA LEU A 23 55.90 27.69 -64.08
C LEU A 23 55.18 26.76 -63.08
N SER A 24 55.56 26.79 -61.80
CA SER A 24 54.92 25.98 -60.75
C SER A 24 53.88 26.80 -59.99
N PRO A 25 52.61 26.40 -59.95
CA PRO A 25 51.55 27.14 -59.26
C PRO A 25 51.66 27.10 -57.72
N GLY A 26 52.64 26.37 -57.18
CA GLY A 26 52.81 26.09 -55.76
C GLY A 26 52.91 24.59 -55.49
N ASP A 27 53.33 24.24 -54.27
CA ASP A 27 53.49 22.84 -53.84
C ASP A 27 52.15 22.11 -53.79
N LEU A 28 52.16 20.84 -54.23
CA LEU A 28 51.00 19.97 -54.10
C LEU A 28 50.80 19.55 -52.63
N HIS A 29 49.55 19.38 -52.19
CA HIS A 29 49.17 18.81 -50.91
C HIS A 29 49.86 17.46 -50.74
N ARG A 30 50.16 17.12 -49.48
CA ARG A 30 50.91 15.91 -49.11
C ARG A 30 50.39 14.62 -49.74
N SER A 31 49.09 14.52 -50.00
CA SER A 31 48.48 13.35 -50.66
C SER A 31 48.84 13.17 -52.13
N HIS A 32 49.30 14.23 -52.80
CA HIS A 32 49.71 14.21 -54.21
C HIS A 32 51.16 14.65 -54.41
N ALA A 33 51.96 14.74 -53.34
CA ALA A 33 53.36 15.16 -53.38
C ALA A 33 54.20 14.35 -54.39
N GLU A 34 53.88 13.05 -54.55
CA GLU A 34 54.53 12.15 -55.50
C GLU A 34 54.24 12.48 -56.98
N LEU A 35 53.24 13.33 -57.26
CA LEU A 35 52.85 13.75 -58.60
C LEU A 35 53.46 15.09 -59.02
N GLU A 36 54.38 15.63 -58.24
CA GLU A 36 55.07 16.87 -58.58
C GLU A 36 56.04 16.72 -59.75
N GLY A 37 56.46 17.87 -60.28
CA GLY A 37 57.38 17.96 -61.41
C GLY A 37 56.67 18.31 -62.71
N ILE A 38 57.38 19.03 -63.57
CA ILE A 38 56.84 19.62 -64.80
C ILE A 38 56.30 18.58 -65.79
N ALA A 39 56.79 17.34 -65.72
CA ALA A 39 56.33 16.23 -66.55
C ALA A 39 54.95 15.69 -66.13
N ASN A 40 54.49 15.97 -64.90
CA ASN A 40 53.30 15.37 -64.32
C ASN A 40 52.05 16.27 -64.39
N CYS A 41 52.17 17.51 -64.87
CA CYS A 41 51.04 18.46 -64.97
C CYS A 41 49.85 17.89 -65.76
N THR A 42 50.12 17.11 -66.82
CA THR A 42 49.08 16.49 -67.66
C THR A 42 48.39 15.29 -67.03
N ARG A 43 48.82 14.83 -65.85
CA ARG A 43 48.10 13.81 -65.08
C ARG A 43 46.77 14.35 -64.57
N CYS A 44 46.70 15.64 -64.25
CA CYS A 44 45.50 16.31 -63.74
C CYS A 44 44.88 17.25 -64.77
N HIS A 45 45.70 17.92 -65.60
CA HIS A 45 45.24 18.91 -66.59
C HIS A 45 45.17 18.34 -68.01
N GLU A 46 44.20 18.80 -68.78
CA GLU A 46 44.19 18.63 -70.24
C GLU A 46 45.03 19.74 -70.89
N ARG A 47 45.77 19.44 -71.97
CA ARG A 47 46.61 20.44 -72.64
C ARG A 47 45.75 21.61 -73.13
N GLY A 48 46.11 22.83 -72.73
CA GLY A 48 45.40 24.05 -73.12
C GLY A 48 44.01 24.23 -72.49
N LYS A 49 43.61 23.38 -71.54
CA LYS A 49 42.30 23.41 -70.88
C LYS A 49 42.44 23.43 -69.35
N LYS A 50 41.32 23.70 -68.68
CA LYS A 50 41.19 23.60 -67.22
C LYS A 50 41.26 22.13 -66.76
N LEU A 51 41.29 21.94 -65.43
CA LEU A 51 41.28 20.64 -64.78
C LEU A 51 40.06 19.80 -65.22
N SER A 52 40.27 18.50 -65.44
CA SER A 52 39.22 17.54 -65.85
C SER A 52 38.89 16.57 -64.73
N SER A 53 37.62 16.51 -64.31
CA SER A 53 37.18 15.59 -63.24
C SER A 53 37.32 14.11 -63.61
N ALA A 54 37.31 13.77 -64.91
CA ALA A 54 37.54 12.41 -65.37
C ALA A 54 38.93 11.89 -64.98
N LYS A 55 39.97 12.73 -65.15
CA LYS A 55 41.36 12.39 -64.76
C LYS A 55 41.50 12.10 -63.26
N CYS A 56 40.74 12.80 -62.42
CA CYS A 56 40.72 12.51 -60.98
C CYS A 56 40.16 11.10 -60.70
N LEU A 57 39.12 10.70 -61.43
CA LEU A 57 38.43 9.42 -61.25
C LEU A 57 39.21 8.22 -61.77
N ASP A 58 40.15 8.42 -62.71
CA ASP A 58 41.05 7.36 -63.22
C ASP A 58 41.90 6.75 -62.08
N CYS A 59 42.40 7.59 -61.17
CA CYS A 59 43.12 7.16 -59.97
C CYS A 59 42.17 6.91 -58.77
N HIS A 60 41.11 7.70 -58.62
CA HIS A 60 40.13 7.55 -57.54
C HIS A 60 39.01 6.55 -57.88
N GLN A 61 39.39 5.32 -58.25
CA GLN A 61 38.48 4.28 -58.74
C GLN A 61 37.35 3.91 -57.76
N LEU A 62 37.61 3.92 -56.45
CA LEU A 62 36.57 3.71 -55.43
C LEU A 62 35.50 4.82 -55.47
N LEU A 63 35.92 6.07 -55.65
CA LEU A 63 35.00 7.20 -55.79
C LEU A 63 34.22 7.10 -57.10
N ALA A 64 34.91 6.76 -58.21
CA ALA A 64 34.30 6.55 -59.51
C ALA A 64 33.20 5.47 -59.47
N ALA A 65 33.46 4.35 -58.80
CA ALA A 65 32.47 3.29 -58.58
C ALA A 65 31.25 3.82 -57.80
N ARG A 66 31.47 4.55 -56.70
CA ARG A 66 30.37 5.11 -55.90
C ARG A 66 29.54 6.14 -56.65
N MET A 67 30.17 6.99 -57.46
CA MET A 67 29.48 7.97 -58.29
C MET A 67 28.61 7.30 -59.34
N ARG A 68 29.12 6.23 -59.99
CA ARG A 68 28.32 5.41 -60.92
C ARG A 68 27.13 4.75 -60.23
N ASP A 69 27.32 4.29 -58.99
CA ASP A 69 26.26 3.68 -58.18
C ASP A 69 25.27 4.69 -57.57
N GLY A 70 25.44 6.00 -57.80
CA GLY A 70 24.56 7.01 -57.19
C GLY A 70 24.76 7.21 -55.69
N LYS A 71 25.91 6.81 -55.11
CA LYS A 71 26.12 6.72 -53.65
C LYS A 71 26.93 7.90 -53.08
N GLY A 72 26.28 8.68 -52.22
CA GLY A 72 26.90 9.73 -51.40
C GLY A 72 27.00 11.08 -52.13
N LEU A 73 27.73 12.03 -51.51
CA LEU A 73 27.75 13.43 -51.94
C LEU A 73 28.15 13.61 -53.41
N HIS A 74 29.28 13.02 -53.82
CA HIS A 74 29.85 13.22 -55.17
C HIS A 74 29.02 12.61 -56.30
N ALA A 75 28.02 11.77 -56.01
CA ALA A 75 27.11 11.28 -57.05
C ALA A 75 26.13 12.36 -57.54
N ARG A 76 25.93 13.42 -56.74
CA ARG A 76 25.02 14.51 -57.03
C ARG A 76 25.58 15.44 -58.12
N PRO A 77 24.75 15.97 -59.03
CA PRO A 77 25.21 16.82 -60.13
C PRO A 77 26.03 18.04 -59.68
N GLU A 78 25.67 18.64 -58.54
CA GLU A 78 26.28 19.85 -57.99
C GLU A 78 27.72 19.62 -57.48
N TYR A 79 28.13 18.37 -57.29
CA TYR A 79 29.41 17.99 -56.69
C TYR A 79 30.31 17.20 -57.66
N LYS A 80 30.04 17.27 -58.97
CA LYS A 80 30.84 16.58 -60.00
C LYS A 80 32.15 17.31 -60.33
N GLN A 81 32.19 18.63 -60.14
CA GLN A 81 33.38 19.43 -60.40
C GLN A 81 34.31 19.42 -59.17
N CYS A 82 35.30 18.52 -59.18
CA CYS A 82 36.16 18.28 -58.01
C CYS A 82 36.89 19.54 -57.53
N ALA A 83 37.35 20.39 -58.45
CA ALA A 83 38.15 21.59 -58.17
C ALA A 83 37.41 22.65 -57.35
N ASP A 84 36.07 22.62 -57.32
CA ASP A 84 35.27 23.62 -56.62
C ASP A 84 35.39 23.47 -55.10
N CYS A 85 35.73 22.27 -54.64
CA CYS A 85 35.94 21.95 -53.23
C CYS A 85 37.35 21.44 -52.95
N HIS A 86 37.98 20.73 -53.89
CA HIS A 86 39.33 20.19 -53.72
C HIS A 86 40.37 21.16 -54.27
N VAL A 87 41.01 21.89 -53.37
CA VAL A 87 41.96 22.95 -53.72
C VAL A 87 43.39 22.47 -53.57
N GLU A 88 44.16 22.67 -54.62
CA GLU A 88 45.51 22.16 -54.78
C GLU A 88 46.47 23.30 -55.11
N HIS A 89 47.79 23.09 -54.96
CA HIS A 89 48.84 24.10 -55.10
C HIS A 89 48.90 25.17 -54.01
N LEU A 90 48.19 24.97 -52.88
CA LEU A 90 48.18 25.91 -51.75
C LEU A 90 49.16 25.51 -50.63
N GLY A 91 50.04 24.54 -50.88
CA GLY A 91 51.03 24.07 -49.93
C GLY A 91 50.74 22.68 -49.37
N ARG A 92 51.78 22.06 -48.81
CA ARG A 92 51.80 20.66 -48.35
C ARG A 92 50.70 20.30 -47.36
N ASP A 93 50.40 21.21 -46.45
CA ASP A 93 49.56 20.96 -45.29
C ASP A 93 48.27 21.80 -45.31
N TYR A 94 47.96 22.41 -46.45
CA TYR A 94 46.71 23.14 -46.63
C TYR A 94 45.51 22.18 -46.56
N ASP A 95 44.37 22.64 -46.02
CA ASP A 95 43.14 21.84 -46.00
C ASP A 95 42.64 21.60 -47.43
N LEU A 96 42.89 20.40 -47.94
CA LEU A 96 42.55 19.99 -49.31
C LEU A 96 41.06 20.20 -49.64
N ILE A 97 40.17 20.20 -48.65
CA ILE A 97 38.72 20.36 -48.86
C ILE A 97 38.28 21.73 -48.35
N TYR A 98 37.88 22.59 -49.27
CA TYR A 98 37.17 23.82 -48.98
C TYR A 98 35.70 23.52 -48.63
N TRP A 99 35.32 23.85 -47.40
CA TRP A 99 33.95 23.70 -46.91
C TRP A 99 33.23 25.05 -47.00
N LYS A 100 32.37 25.21 -47.99
CA LYS A 100 31.50 26.39 -48.10
C LYS A 100 30.61 26.49 -46.85
N GLY A 101 30.81 27.51 -46.02
CA GLY A 101 30.11 27.68 -44.74
C GLY A 101 30.73 26.91 -43.55
N GLY A 102 31.92 26.34 -43.75
CA GLY A 102 32.65 25.60 -42.72
C GLY A 102 32.15 24.17 -42.51
N LYS A 103 33.02 23.31 -41.95
CA LYS A 103 32.74 21.88 -41.77
C LYS A 103 31.53 21.60 -40.86
N LYS A 104 31.27 22.47 -39.88
CA LYS A 104 30.12 22.35 -38.95
C LYS A 104 28.78 22.60 -39.63
N GLY A 105 28.75 23.34 -40.73
CA GLY A 105 27.53 23.63 -41.50
C GLY A 105 27.20 22.58 -42.56
N PHE A 106 27.94 21.48 -42.64
CA PHE A 106 27.71 20.47 -43.66
C PHE A 106 26.37 19.76 -43.47
N ASP A 107 25.51 19.82 -44.48
CA ASP A 107 24.24 19.10 -44.47
C ASP A 107 24.43 17.61 -44.75
N HIS A 108 24.31 16.82 -43.68
CA HIS A 108 24.47 15.37 -43.74
C HIS A 108 23.35 14.68 -44.56
N SER A 109 22.20 15.34 -44.78
CA SER A 109 21.11 14.82 -45.63
C SER A 109 21.58 14.55 -47.08
N LEU A 110 22.63 15.24 -47.51
CA LEU A 110 23.23 15.08 -48.83
C LEU A 110 23.93 13.73 -49.03
N THR A 111 24.23 13.01 -47.94
CA THR A 111 25.04 11.78 -47.95
C THR A 111 24.23 10.48 -47.92
N GLY A 112 22.90 10.57 -47.86
CA GLY A 112 22.00 9.40 -47.80
C GLY A 112 21.71 8.89 -46.38
N TYR A 113 22.21 9.59 -45.36
CA TYR A 113 21.88 9.35 -43.95
C TYR A 113 21.60 10.69 -43.27
N LYS A 114 20.37 10.94 -42.85
CA LYS A 114 20.01 12.18 -42.15
C LYS A 114 20.34 12.01 -40.66
N LEU A 115 21.05 12.97 -40.08
CA LEU A 115 21.29 12.99 -38.64
C LEU A 115 20.04 13.50 -37.93
N GLU A 116 19.61 12.76 -36.92
CA GLU A 116 18.41 13.04 -36.13
C GLU A 116 18.70 13.02 -34.63
N GLY A 117 17.94 13.82 -33.89
CA GLY A 117 18.05 13.92 -32.43
C GLY A 117 19.47 14.27 -31.98
N LYS A 118 20.02 13.49 -31.04
CA LYS A 118 21.36 13.74 -30.46
C LYS A 118 22.51 13.55 -31.44
N HIS A 119 22.28 12.85 -32.54
CA HIS A 119 23.31 12.64 -33.56
C HIS A 119 23.57 13.90 -34.40
N ALA A 120 22.61 14.83 -34.48
CA ALA A 120 22.74 16.05 -35.28
C ALA A 120 23.77 17.05 -34.73
N SER A 121 24.11 16.95 -33.43
CA SER A 121 25.08 17.83 -32.77
C SER A 121 26.48 17.20 -32.62
N LEU A 122 26.69 15.98 -33.13
CA LEU A 122 27.98 15.30 -33.02
C LEU A 122 28.99 15.85 -34.01
N ASP A 123 30.26 15.92 -33.60
CA ASP A 123 31.33 16.23 -34.52
C ASP A 123 31.55 15.04 -35.46
N CYS A 124 32.02 15.30 -36.68
CA CYS A 124 32.16 14.24 -37.69
C CYS A 124 33.04 13.07 -37.20
N ARG A 125 34.02 13.33 -36.33
CA ARG A 125 34.96 12.33 -35.82
C ARG A 125 34.43 11.51 -34.64
N ASP A 126 33.31 11.89 -34.06
CA ASP A 126 32.63 11.08 -33.05
C ASP A 126 31.93 9.88 -33.71
N CYS A 127 31.45 10.07 -34.94
CA CYS A 127 30.81 9.02 -35.73
C CYS A 127 31.82 8.28 -36.61
N HIS A 128 32.62 9.00 -37.40
CA HIS A 128 33.54 8.43 -38.39
C HIS A 128 34.85 7.94 -37.76
N ARG A 129 34.72 6.88 -36.96
CA ARG A 129 35.80 6.16 -36.29
C ARG A 129 36.04 4.81 -36.97
N SER A 130 37.28 4.35 -36.94
CA SER A 130 37.68 3.11 -37.62
C SER A 130 36.99 1.85 -37.10
N ASP A 131 36.58 1.86 -35.83
CA ASP A 131 35.86 0.76 -35.17
C ASP A 131 34.37 0.68 -35.53
N HIS A 132 33.79 1.75 -36.10
CA HIS A 132 32.41 1.75 -36.62
C HIS A 132 32.32 1.37 -38.11
N ILE A 133 33.46 1.03 -38.74
CA ILE A 133 33.50 0.66 -40.17
C ILE A 133 33.15 -0.82 -40.31
N ALA A 134 31.99 -1.11 -40.90
CA ALA A 134 31.46 -2.48 -41.02
C ALA A 134 32.35 -3.39 -41.88
N ASP A 135 32.95 -2.86 -42.95
CA ASP A 135 33.79 -3.61 -43.88
C ASP A 135 35.16 -2.93 -44.06
N ALA A 136 35.95 -2.92 -42.99
CA ALA A 136 37.28 -2.32 -42.99
C ALA A 136 38.21 -2.94 -44.07
N LYS A 137 38.06 -4.24 -44.34
CA LYS A 137 38.91 -4.98 -45.29
C LYS A 137 38.72 -4.48 -46.72
N SER A 138 37.49 -4.19 -47.13
CA SER A 138 37.24 -3.65 -48.48
C SER A 138 37.87 -2.27 -48.70
N PHE A 139 37.94 -1.42 -47.68
CA PHE A 139 38.60 -0.11 -47.81
C PHE A 139 40.12 -0.20 -47.80
N GLN A 140 40.70 -1.18 -47.09
CA GLN A 140 42.14 -1.44 -47.09
C GLN A 140 42.66 -1.86 -48.47
N LYS A 141 41.87 -2.60 -49.27
CA LYS A 141 42.21 -2.93 -50.67
C LYS A 141 42.50 -1.68 -51.51
N TYR A 142 41.84 -0.57 -51.23
CA TYR A 142 42.04 0.72 -51.90
C TYR A 142 43.05 1.64 -51.19
N LYS A 143 43.88 1.08 -50.29
CA LYS A 143 44.88 1.79 -49.48
C LYS A 143 44.27 3.01 -48.73
N LYS A 144 43.01 2.92 -48.30
CA LYS A 144 42.35 4.01 -47.57
C LYS A 144 42.77 4.02 -46.10
N ASP A 145 43.12 5.20 -45.60
CA ASP A 145 43.31 5.42 -44.18
C ASP A 145 41.96 5.42 -43.43
N LEU A 146 41.72 4.35 -42.67
CA LEU A 146 40.51 4.14 -41.90
C LEU A 146 40.32 5.18 -40.78
N LYS A 147 41.39 5.85 -40.33
CA LYS A 147 41.31 6.91 -39.32
C LYS A 147 40.83 8.23 -39.90
N ARG A 148 40.96 8.42 -41.22
CA ARG A 148 40.65 9.68 -41.91
C ARG A 148 39.45 9.60 -42.83
N THR A 149 39.08 8.41 -43.30
CA THR A 149 37.94 8.18 -44.20
C THR A 149 36.60 8.58 -43.58
N PHE A 150 35.65 8.98 -44.42
CA PHE A 150 34.24 9.19 -44.08
C PHE A 150 33.34 8.07 -44.63
N LEU A 151 33.94 7.01 -45.19
CA LEU A 151 33.24 5.89 -45.79
C LEU A 151 33.23 4.68 -44.85
N GLY A 152 32.21 3.82 -45.01
CA GLY A 152 32.22 2.46 -44.45
C GLY A 152 31.37 2.26 -43.20
N LEU A 153 30.74 3.32 -42.69
CA LEU A 153 29.68 3.19 -41.68
C LEU A 153 28.42 2.61 -42.32
N ASP A 154 27.73 1.76 -41.57
CA ASP A 154 26.38 1.32 -41.91
C ASP A 154 25.31 2.15 -41.17
N ARG A 155 24.03 1.84 -41.40
CA ARG A 155 22.88 2.60 -40.84
C ARG A 155 22.18 1.87 -39.69
N GLN A 156 22.68 0.71 -39.30
CA GLN A 156 22.11 -0.09 -38.21
C GLN A 156 22.59 0.49 -36.88
N CYS A 157 21.70 0.51 -35.87
CA CYS A 157 22.07 1.02 -34.54
C CYS A 157 23.27 0.25 -33.96
N LEU A 158 23.31 -1.07 -34.22
CA LEU A 158 24.30 -1.98 -33.67
C LEU A 158 25.72 -1.83 -34.25
N SER A 159 25.90 -1.03 -35.29
CA SER A 159 27.23 -0.72 -35.84
C SER A 159 28.05 0.20 -34.93
N CYS A 160 27.36 0.99 -34.12
CA CYS A 160 27.95 1.97 -33.23
C CYS A 160 27.55 1.75 -31.76
N HIS A 161 26.39 1.14 -31.51
CA HIS A 161 25.86 0.90 -30.17
C HIS A 161 25.84 -0.60 -29.84
N HIS A 162 26.12 -0.95 -28.59
CA HIS A 162 25.83 -2.30 -28.11
C HIS A 162 24.37 -2.42 -27.68
N ASP A 163 23.83 -3.64 -27.73
CA ASP A 163 22.47 -3.91 -27.27
C ASP A 163 22.41 -3.92 -25.73
N GLU A 164 21.81 -2.87 -25.13
CA GLU A 164 21.64 -2.77 -23.69
C GLU A 164 20.75 -3.90 -23.12
N HIS A 165 19.93 -4.55 -23.95
CA HIS A 165 19.04 -5.64 -23.56
C HIS A 165 19.67 -7.04 -23.64
N ARG A 166 20.92 -7.16 -24.09
CA ARG A 166 21.67 -8.43 -24.17
C ARG A 166 20.93 -9.52 -24.96
N GLY A 167 20.29 -9.15 -26.07
CA GLY A 167 19.58 -10.05 -26.97
C GLY A 167 18.23 -10.53 -26.45
N GLN A 168 17.72 -9.96 -25.35
CA GLN A 168 16.40 -10.33 -24.83
C GLN A 168 15.25 -9.78 -25.67
N LEU A 169 15.48 -8.72 -26.44
CA LEU A 169 14.50 -8.04 -27.28
C LEU A 169 14.95 -8.05 -28.74
N LYS A 170 14.03 -7.76 -29.66
CA LYS A 170 14.34 -7.65 -31.09
C LYS A 170 15.23 -6.43 -31.35
N ALA A 171 16.08 -6.53 -32.38
CA ALA A 171 17.02 -5.47 -32.78
C ALA A 171 16.35 -4.23 -33.44
N ASP A 172 15.02 -4.13 -33.42
CA ASP A 172 14.29 -2.95 -33.90
C ASP A 172 14.20 -1.90 -32.77
N CYS A 173 15.31 -1.19 -32.54
CA CYS A 173 15.44 -0.22 -31.45
C CYS A 173 14.38 0.90 -31.53
N LEU A 174 14.02 1.33 -32.74
CA LEU A 174 13.12 2.46 -32.99
C LEU A 174 11.64 2.12 -32.74
N SER A 175 11.31 0.85 -32.49
CA SER A 175 10.01 0.44 -31.97
C SER A 175 9.74 0.95 -30.55
N CYS A 176 10.80 1.21 -29.76
CA CYS A 176 10.72 1.59 -28.35
C CYS A 176 11.44 2.91 -28.05
N HIS A 177 12.59 3.15 -28.70
CA HIS A 177 13.45 4.30 -28.45
C HIS A 177 13.33 5.36 -29.54
N THR A 178 13.88 6.54 -29.26
CA THR A 178 13.91 7.67 -30.19
C THR A 178 15.35 8.11 -30.43
N MET A 179 15.58 8.81 -31.55
CA MET A 179 16.89 9.40 -31.86
C MET A 179 17.29 10.52 -30.89
N SER A 180 16.34 11.03 -30.09
CA SER A 180 16.56 12.11 -29.12
C SER A 180 17.10 11.60 -27.78
N ALA A 181 16.68 10.41 -27.33
CA ALA A 181 17.13 9.81 -26.08
C ALA A 181 16.82 8.30 -26.02
N TRP A 182 17.71 7.55 -25.36
CA TRP A 182 17.48 6.13 -25.05
C TRP A 182 16.52 5.93 -23.87
N LYS A 183 16.48 6.87 -22.92
CA LYS A 183 15.62 6.80 -21.73
C LYS A 183 14.86 8.11 -21.57
N PRO A 184 13.54 8.07 -21.28
CA PRO A 184 12.68 6.88 -21.25
C PRO A 184 12.42 6.28 -22.65
N ALA A 185 11.94 5.02 -22.70
CA ALA A 185 11.56 4.35 -23.93
C ALA A 185 10.11 4.75 -24.31
N ASP A 186 9.94 5.96 -24.85
CA ASP A 186 8.63 6.61 -25.02
C ASP A 186 7.64 5.85 -25.91
N LYS A 187 8.13 5.01 -26.83
CA LYS A 187 7.27 4.23 -27.72
C LYS A 187 6.91 2.85 -27.16
N PHE A 188 7.53 2.44 -26.06
CA PHE A 188 7.23 1.16 -25.43
C PHE A 188 5.91 1.25 -24.65
N ASP A 189 4.96 0.40 -25.00
CA ASP A 189 3.65 0.33 -24.39
C ASP A 189 3.44 -1.00 -23.67
N HIS A 190 3.33 -0.93 -22.34
CA HIS A 190 3.16 -2.11 -21.50
C HIS A 190 1.76 -2.73 -21.63
N ASP A 191 0.76 -1.99 -22.13
CA ASP A 191 -0.60 -2.50 -22.33
C ASP A 191 -0.68 -3.49 -23.50
N LYS A 192 0.32 -3.48 -24.39
CA LYS A 192 0.48 -4.46 -25.49
C LYS A 192 1.17 -5.76 -25.05
N THR A 193 1.57 -5.87 -23.79
CA THR A 193 2.24 -7.05 -23.25
C THR A 193 1.24 -8.02 -22.61
N ARG A 194 1.73 -9.18 -22.17
CA ARG A 194 0.93 -10.17 -21.43
C ARG A 194 0.54 -9.72 -20.01
N PHE A 195 1.07 -8.60 -19.53
CA PHE A 195 0.75 -8.06 -18.21
C PHE A 195 0.48 -6.54 -18.30
N PRO A 196 -0.71 -6.11 -18.73
CA PRO A 196 -1.05 -4.69 -18.78
C PRO A 196 -0.93 -4.04 -17.39
N LEU A 197 -0.27 -2.88 -17.30
CA LEU A 197 -0.08 -2.20 -16.02
C LEU A 197 -1.37 -1.45 -15.68
N THR A 198 -1.95 -1.74 -14.53
CA THR A 198 -3.15 -1.04 -14.03
C THR A 198 -2.91 -0.50 -12.63
N GLY A 199 -3.63 0.57 -12.28
CA GLY A 199 -3.52 1.23 -10.97
C GLY A 199 -2.08 1.64 -10.64
N LEU A 200 -1.62 1.31 -9.44
CA LEU A 200 -0.29 1.68 -8.92
C LEU A 200 0.87 0.99 -9.66
N HIS A 201 0.61 -0.04 -10.47
CA HIS A 201 1.66 -0.65 -11.28
C HIS A 201 2.14 0.28 -12.40
N LYS A 202 1.30 1.22 -12.89
CA LYS A 202 1.68 2.17 -13.96
C LYS A 202 2.83 3.10 -13.57
N THR A 203 2.95 3.44 -12.29
CA THR A 203 3.98 4.34 -11.76
C THR A 203 5.16 3.60 -11.14
N THR A 204 5.20 2.28 -11.28
CA THR A 204 6.25 1.45 -10.66
C THR A 204 7.49 1.40 -11.53
N ASN A 205 8.66 1.61 -10.93
CA ASN A 205 9.95 1.50 -11.63
C ASN A 205 10.15 0.09 -12.19
N CYS A 206 10.56 0.00 -13.46
CA CYS A 206 10.79 -1.24 -14.20
C CYS A 206 11.64 -2.26 -13.40
N ALA A 207 12.67 -1.80 -12.68
CA ALA A 207 13.59 -2.64 -11.93
C ALA A 207 12.93 -3.43 -10.78
N LYS A 208 11.76 -2.99 -10.30
CA LYS A 208 11.00 -3.73 -9.28
C LYS A 208 10.39 -5.02 -9.83
N CYS A 209 10.11 -5.06 -11.14
CA CYS A 209 9.55 -6.24 -11.82
C CYS A 209 10.62 -6.98 -12.63
N HIS A 210 11.52 -6.23 -13.28
CA HIS A 210 12.61 -6.70 -14.13
C HIS A 210 13.94 -6.58 -13.38
N PRO A 211 14.38 -7.59 -12.62
CA PRO A 211 15.57 -7.47 -11.80
C PRO A 211 16.81 -7.24 -12.66
N ARG A 212 17.73 -6.45 -12.11
CA ARG A 212 19.01 -6.12 -12.74
C ARG A 212 19.98 -7.28 -12.56
N GLN A 213 20.54 -7.77 -13.65
CA GLN A 213 21.55 -8.83 -13.69
C GLN A 213 22.90 -8.23 -14.11
N LYS A 214 23.98 -8.58 -13.42
CA LYS A 214 25.34 -8.18 -13.80
C LYS A 214 25.93 -9.15 -14.83
N ASP A 215 26.66 -8.61 -15.80
CA ASP A 215 27.42 -9.37 -16.79
C ASP A 215 28.85 -8.84 -17.02
N ASN A 216 29.19 -7.64 -16.52
CA ASN A 216 30.50 -6.97 -16.71
C ASN A 216 30.98 -6.97 -18.18
N LYS A 217 30.05 -7.04 -19.15
CA LYS A 217 30.39 -7.27 -20.55
C LYS A 217 30.90 -6.00 -21.25
N PHE A 218 30.42 -4.84 -20.82
CA PHE A 218 30.77 -3.55 -21.41
C PHE A 218 31.34 -2.60 -20.36
N LYS A 219 32.35 -1.83 -20.75
CA LYS A 219 32.96 -0.80 -19.90
C LYS A 219 31.92 0.28 -19.62
N ASN A 220 31.64 0.54 -18.34
CA ASN A 220 30.61 1.47 -17.85
C ASN A 220 29.14 1.04 -18.07
N ASP A 221 28.90 -0.21 -18.50
CA ASP A 221 27.56 -0.82 -18.55
C ASP A 221 27.69 -2.30 -18.15
N ASP A 222 27.75 -2.53 -16.83
CA ASP A 222 28.04 -3.83 -16.21
C ASP A 222 26.78 -4.67 -15.95
N SER A 223 25.59 -4.14 -16.26
CA SER A 223 24.34 -4.74 -15.83
C SER A 223 23.13 -4.34 -16.67
N PHE A 224 22.16 -5.26 -16.78
CA PHE A 224 20.97 -5.09 -17.61
C PHE A 224 19.69 -5.57 -16.89
N LEU A 225 18.53 -5.07 -17.32
CA LEU A 225 17.23 -5.54 -16.80
C LEU A 225 16.82 -6.85 -17.47
N THR A 226 16.28 -7.79 -16.69
CA THR A 226 15.81 -9.08 -17.20
C THR A 226 14.31 -9.06 -17.52
N PHE A 227 13.96 -9.33 -18.78
CA PHE A 227 12.58 -9.27 -19.27
C PHE A 227 11.91 -10.65 -19.39
N SER A 228 12.68 -11.73 -19.51
CA SER A 228 12.15 -13.04 -19.93
C SER A 228 11.88 -14.07 -18.81
N LYS A 229 12.18 -13.77 -17.55
CA LYS A 229 12.37 -14.81 -16.51
C LYS A 229 11.36 -14.82 -15.34
N ARG A 230 10.32 -13.97 -15.31
CA ARG A 230 9.42 -13.87 -14.15
C ARG A 230 8.04 -14.48 -14.42
N LYS A 231 7.53 -15.27 -13.46
CA LYS A 231 6.10 -15.63 -13.40
C LYS A 231 5.29 -14.40 -12.99
N PHE A 232 4.20 -14.11 -13.69
CA PHE A 232 3.38 -12.91 -13.46
C PHE A 232 1.86 -13.20 -13.47
N SER A 233 1.48 -14.47 -13.56
CA SER A 233 0.09 -14.88 -13.71
C SER A 233 -0.76 -14.62 -12.47
N ARG A 234 -0.12 -14.61 -11.29
CA ARG A 234 -0.78 -14.47 -9.99
C ARG A 234 -0.17 -13.31 -9.23
N CYS A 235 -1.00 -12.64 -8.42
CA CYS A 235 -0.54 -11.55 -7.54
C CYS A 235 0.55 -12.06 -6.58
N SER A 236 0.43 -13.31 -6.13
CA SER A 236 1.38 -14.00 -5.26
C SER A 236 2.74 -14.29 -5.91
N ASP A 237 2.86 -14.19 -7.24
CA ASP A 237 4.15 -14.33 -7.93
C ASP A 237 5.08 -13.12 -7.62
N CYS A 238 4.50 -12.00 -7.16
CA CYS A 238 5.23 -10.77 -6.82
C CYS A 238 4.98 -10.29 -5.38
N HIS A 239 3.77 -10.51 -4.84
CA HIS A 239 3.37 -10.01 -3.53
C HIS A 239 3.25 -11.14 -2.51
N SER A 240 3.72 -10.89 -1.28
CA SER A 240 3.52 -11.81 -0.17
C SER A 240 2.07 -11.78 0.32
N ASP A 241 1.50 -12.96 0.59
CA ASP A 241 0.17 -13.07 1.17
C ASP A 241 0.20 -12.85 2.68
N VAL A 242 -0.24 -11.66 3.11
CA VAL A 242 -0.37 -11.29 4.52
C VAL A 242 -1.46 -12.08 5.26
N HIS A 243 -2.37 -12.74 4.53
CA HIS A 243 -3.44 -13.56 5.10
C HIS A 243 -3.01 -15.00 5.36
N ARG A 244 -1.77 -15.37 4.98
CA ARG A 244 -1.19 -16.70 5.23
C ARG A 244 -2.08 -17.85 4.68
N GLY A 245 -2.64 -17.67 3.49
CA GLY A 245 -3.44 -18.67 2.78
C GLY A 245 -4.91 -18.78 3.19
N ARG A 246 -5.37 -18.04 4.21
CA ARG A 246 -6.74 -18.16 4.77
C ARG A 246 -7.86 -17.88 3.77
N PHE A 247 -7.62 -17.05 2.75
CA PHE A 247 -8.62 -16.67 1.75
C PHE A 247 -8.34 -17.25 0.35
N GLY A 248 -7.42 -18.22 0.26
CA GLY A 248 -7.00 -18.80 -1.02
C GLY A 248 -6.20 -17.83 -1.90
N LYS A 249 -6.06 -18.17 -3.19
CA LYS A 249 -5.16 -17.47 -4.13
C LYS A 249 -5.83 -16.39 -4.97
N ASN A 250 -7.15 -16.21 -4.86
CA ASN A 250 -7.90 -15.25 -5.66
C ASN A 250 -7.92 -13.86 -5.01
N CYS A 251 -6.76 -13.18 -4.98
CA CYS A 251 -6.63 -11.85 -4.37
C CYS A 251 -7.59 -10.82 -5.01
N ARG A 252 -7.93 -11.01 -6.31
CA ARG A 252 -8.81 -10.13 -7.08
C ARG A 252 -10.27 -10.13 -6.63
N SER A 253 -10.66 -11.10 -5.80
CA SER A 253 -12.01 -11.12 -5.19
C SER A 253 -12.23 -9.96 -4.22
N CYS A 254 -11.15 -9.42 -3.62
CA CYS A 254 -11.23 -8.36 -2.63
C CYS A 254 -10.30 -7.17 -2.95
N HIS A 255 -9.19 -7.41 -3.66
CA HIS A 255 -8.20 -6.37 -3.95
C HIS A 255 -8.17 -6.01 -5.43
N ASN A 256 -7.85 -4.75 -5.70
CA ASN A 256 -7.58 -4.26 -7.04
C ASN A 256 -6.20 -3.60 -7.09
N THR A 257 -5.77 -3.27 -8.30
CA THR A 257 -4.45 -2.66 -8.53
C THR A 257 -4.36 -1.18 -8.14
N GLY A 258 -5.48 -0.56 -7.76
CA GLY A 258 -5.53 0.81 -7.21
C GLY A 258 -5.08 0.92 -5.75
N GLY A 259 -4.87 -0.22 -5.07
CA GLY A 259 -4.28 -0.30 -3.74
C GLY A 259 -4.97 -1.32 -2.85
N TRP A 260 -4.18 -2.02 -2.03
CA TRP A 260 -4.66 -3.13 -1.17
C TRP A 260 -5.80 -2.72 -0.21
N HIS A 261 -5.86 -1.45 0.20
CA HIS A 261 -6.85 -0.94 1.16
C HIS A 261 -8.12 -0.33 0.53
N LYS A 262 -8.20 -0.22 -0.81
CA LYS A 262 -9.23 0.60 -1.49
C LYS A 262 -10.44 -0.18 -2.06
N GLY A 263 -10.56 -1.49 -1.85
CA GLY A 263 -11.55 -2.29 -2.60
C GLY A 263 -12.24 -3.48 -1.93
N ALA A 264 -12.03 -3.75 -0.64
CA ALA A 264 -12.23 -5.11 -0.12
C ALA A 264 -13.41 -5.34 0.85
N LEU A 265 -14.25 -4.33 1.13
CA LEU A 265 -15.13 -4.40 2.32
C LEU A 265 -16.61 -4.61 2.05
N ALA A 266 -17.11 -4.26 0.86
CA ALA A 266 -18.50 -4.52 0.52
C ALA A 266 -18.70 -6.01 0.22
N GLY A 267 -19.29 -6.74 1.17
CA GLY A 267 -19.61 -8.18 1.01
C GLY A 267 -18.58 -9.16 1.58
N PHE A 268 -17.70 -8.73 2.49
CA PHE A 268 -16.77 -9.64 3.16
C PHE A 268 -17.50 -10.63 4.09
N ASP A 269 -17.31 -11.92 3.84
CA ASP A 269 -17.92 -13.02 4.59
C ASP A 269 -17.13 -13.34 5.88
N HIS A 270 -17.68 -12.95 7.03
CA HIS A 270 -17.07 -13.19 8.34
C HIS A 270 -17.04 -14.67 8.74
N ASN A 271 -17.81 -15.56 8.10
CA ASN A 271 -17.73 -17.01 8.38
C ASN A 271 -16.38 -17.61 7.97
N LYS A 272 -15.58 -16.90 7.18
CA LYS A 272 -14.22 -17.28 6.78
C LYS A 272 -13.16 -16.80 7.78
N THR A 273 -13.56 -16.20 8.90
CA THR A 273 -12.67 -15.68 9.93
C THR A 273 -12.78 -16.48 11.22
N ASP A 274 -11.85 -16.23 12.14
CA ASP A 274 -11.87 -16.82 13.48
C ASP A 274 -13.05 -16.30 14.34
N TYR A 275 -13.81 -15.29 13.87
CA TYR A 275 -14.99 -14.75 14.54
C TYR A 275 -16.19 -14.62 13.58
N PRO A 276 -16.97 -15.71 13.39
CA PRO A 276 -18.21 -15.67 12.63
C PRO A 276 -19.27 -14.79 13.29
N LEU A 277 -19.82 -13.82 12.53
CA LEU A 277 -20.89 -12.97 13.04
C LEU A 277 -22.20 -13.76 13.19
N SER A 278 -22.74 -13.77 14.40
CA SER A 278 -23.99 -14.47 14.77
C SER A 278 -24.86 -13.60 15.68
N GLY A 279 -26.15 -13.91 15.75
CA GLY A 279 -27.15 -13.11 16.45
C GLY A 279 -27.10 -11.64 16.09
N LYS A 280 -27.13 -10.76 17.11
CA LYS A 280 -27.12 -9.30 16.91
C LYS A 280 -25.83 -8.76 16.30
N HIS A 281 -24.72 -9.51 16.36
CA HIS A 281 -23.46 -9.07 15.74
C HIS A 281 -23.53 -9.03 14.20
N ARG A 282 -24.49 -9.73 13.57
CA ARG A 282 -24.69 -9.69 12.10
C ARG A 282 -25.18 -8.34 11.59
N GLN A 283 -25.75 -7.52 12.45
CA GLN A 283 -26.33 -6.22 12.10
C GLN A 283 -25.33 -5.06 12.25
N LEU A 284 -24.13 -5.34 12.78
CA LEU A 284 -23.11 -4.33 13.00
C LEU A 284 -22.48 -3.88 11.67
N VAL A 285 -22.20 -2.58 11.58
CA VAL A 285 -21.40 -2.06 10.47
C VAL A 285 -19.92 -2.26 10.76
N CYS A 286 -19.08 -2.30 9.71
CA CYS A 286 -17.65 -2.61 9.86
C CYS A 286 -16.95 -1.72 10.89
N SER A 287 -17.33 -0.43 10.96
CA SER A 287 -16.75 0.55 11.88
C SER A 287 -17.08 0.32 13.35
N ASP A 288 -18.10 -0.49 13.66
CA ASP A 288 -18.46 -0.80 15.05
C ASP A 288 -17.45 -1.73 15.71
N CYS A 289 -16.72 -2.53 14.90
CA CYS A 289 -15.70 -3.46 15.37
C CYS A 289 -14.29 -3.09 14.88
N HIS A 290 -14.16 -2.43 13.73
CA HIS A 290 -12.88 -2.11 13.10
C HIS A 290 -12.63 -0.60 13.04
N THR A 291 -11.55 -0.16 13.68
CA THR A 291 -11.13 1.24 13.65
C THR A 291 -10.58 1.62 12.28
N ARG A 292 -11.08 2.73 11.73
CA ARG A 292 -10.60 3.27 10.44
C ARG A 292 -9.10 3.58 10.49
N GLY A 293 -8.37 3.15 9.47
CA GLY A 293 -6.92 3.37 9.37
C GLY A 293 -6.06 2.37 10.16
N GLN A 294 -6.68 1.45 10.90
CA GLN A 294 -5.98 0.35 11.57
C GLN A 294 -6.11 -0.96 10.77
N PRO A 295 -5.21 -1.93 10.96
CA PRO A 295 -5.38 -3.28 10.43
C PRO A 295 -6.73 -3.86 10.87
N LEU A 296 -7.41 -4.57 9.96
CA LEU A 296 -8.69 -5.25 10.22
C LEU A 296 -8.51 -6.53 11.07
N ARG A 297 -7.67 -6.46 12.10
CA ARG A 297 -7.36 -7.54 13.04
C ARG A 297 -7.70 -7.08 14.45
N ILE A 298 -8.65 -7.76 15.07
CA ILE A 298 -8.95 -7.59 16.48
C ILE A 298 -8.07 -8.56 17.27
N ALA A 299 -7.25 -8.04 18.20
CA ALA A 299 -6.28 -8.85 18.93
C ALA A 299 -6.92 -9.77 19.99
N ARG A 300 -8.04 -9.35 20.58
CA ARG A 300 -8.78 -10.08 21.62
C ARG A 300 -10.26 -10.05 21.29
N PHE A 301 -10.86 -11.23 21.12
CA PHE A 301 -12.28 -11.38 20.75
C PHE A 301 -12.88 -12.68 21.30
N GLN A 302 -12.13 -13.43 22.12
CA GLN A 302 -12.50 -14.78 22.56
C GLN A 302 -13.48 -14.75 23.74
N ARG A 303 -13.54 -13.63 24.47
CA ARG A 303 -14.45 -13.44 25.60
C ARG A 303 -15.38 -12.27 25.31
N CYS A 304 -16.63 -12.34 25.75
CA CYS A 304 -17.55 -11.20 25.66
C CYS A 304 -16.93 -9.93 26.26
N THR A 305 -16.15 -10.07 27.33
CA THR A 305 -15.50 -8.95 28.03
C THR A 305 -14.33 -8.31 27.30
N ASP A 306 -13.86 -8.91 26.20
CA ASP A 306 -12.87 -8.27 25.34
C ASP A 306 -13.48 -7.10 24.54
N CYS A 307 -14.81 -7.10 24.33
CA CYS A 307 -15.55 -6.04 23.64
C CYS A 307 -16.61 -5.36 24.51
N HIS A 308 -17.32 -6.12 25.34
CA HIS A 308 -18.38 -5.64 26.21
C HIS A 308 -17.91 -5.42 27.64
N ARG A 309 -18.54 -4.50 28.33
CA ARG A 309 -18.31 -4.31 29.77
C ARG A 309 -19.19 -5.27 30.57
N ASP A 310 -18.61 -5.87 31.61
CA ASP A 310 -19.42 -6.59 32.61
C ASP A 310 -20.31 -5.60 33.40
N TYR A 311 -21.62 -5.67 33.16
CA TYR A 311 -22.64 -4.89 33.86
C TYR A 311 -22.85 -5.35 35.31
N HIS A 312 -22.45 -6.58 35.64
CA HIS A 312 -22.62 -7.18 36.97
C HIS A 312 -21.48 -6.86 37.93
N LEU A 313 -20.40 -6.25 37.45
CA LEU A 313 -19.24 -5.81 38.25
C LEU A 313 -18.60 -6.95 39.05
N GLY A 314 -18.40 -8.10 38.42
CA GLY A 314 -17.70 -9.26 38.99
C GLY A 314 -18.49 -10.05 40.02
N ARG A 315 -19.78 -9.74 40.24
CA ARG A 315 -20.61 -10.41 41.26
C ARG A 315 -20.77 -11.92 41.06
N PHE A 316 -20.57 -12.40 39.83
CA PHE A 316 -20.67 -13.81 39.47
C PHE A 316 -19.32 -14.52 39.35
N ALA A 317 -18.21 -13.87 39.73
CA ALA A 317 -16.85 -14.43 39.62
C ALA A 317 -16.65 -15.74 40.42
N HIS A 318 -17.49 -16.01 41.42
CA HIS A 318 -17.42 -17.22 42.25
C HIS A 318 -18.31 -18.37 41.74
N ARG A 319 -19.03 -18.19 40.63
CA ARG A 319 -19.78 -19.28 39.99
C ARG A 319 -18.81 -20.30 39.35
N PRO A 320 -19.26 -21.54 39.05
CA PRO A 320 -18.41 -22.55 38.45
C PRO A 320 -17.66 -22.08 37.19
N GLN A 321 -18.31 -21.28 36.33
CA GLN A 321 -17.69 -20.72 35.11
C GLN A 321 -17.05 -19.33 35.34
N LYS A 322 -16.80 -18.94 36.60
CA LYS A 322 -16.14 -17.68 36.98
C LYS A 322 -16.78 -16.42 36.40
N GLY A 323 -18.10 -16.45 36.18
CA GLY A 323 -18.85 -15.33 35.61
C GLY A 323 -18.77 -15.21 34.08
N ALA A 324 -18.51 -16.32 33.38
CA ALA A 324 -18.68 -16.40 31.93
C ALA A 324 -20.08 -15.92 31.53
N CYS A 325 -20.16 -15.02 30.56
CA CYS A 325 -21.41 -14.37 30.17
C CYS A 325 -22.38 -15.37 29.54
N GLU A 326 -21.82 -16.35 28.82
CA GLU A 326 -22.49 -17.41 28.08
C GLU A 326 -23.26 -18.38 28.98
N GLU A 327 -23.00 -18.38 30.30
CA GLU A 327 -23.79 -19.12 31.29
C GLU A 327 -25.24 -18.60 31.36
N CYS A 328 -25.44 -17.31 31.05
CA CYS A 328 -26.73 -16.63 31.22
C CYS A 328 -27.17 -15.82 29.99
N HIS A 329 -26.27 -15.49 29.07
CA HIS A 329 -26.54 -14.61 27.94
C HIS A 329 -26.15 -15.29 26.63
N THR A 330 -26.74 -14.83 25.53
CA THR A 330 -26.40 -15.32 24.18
C THR A 330 -26.12 -14.13 23.27
N VAL A 331 -25.57 -14.43 22.09
CA VAL A 331 -25.38 -13.44 21.02
C VAL A 331 -26.70 -12.85 20.49
N GLU A 332 -27.85 -13.44 20.83
CA GLU A 332 -29.18 -12.90 20.51
C GLU A 332 -29.57 -11.74 21.43
N GLY A 333 -28.94 -11.63 22.61
CA GLY A 333 -29.14 -10.50 23.52
C GLY A 333 -28.75 -10.79 24.97
N PHE A 334 -28.51 -9.70 25.73
CA PHE A 334 -28.25 -9.74 27.17
C PHE A 334 -29.54 -9.72 28.02
N SER A 335 -30.71 -9.47 27.42
CA SER A 335 -31.99 -9.42 28.15
C SER A 335 -33.12 -10.03 27.32
N PRO A 336 -33.95 -10.92 27.90
CA PRO A 336 -33.80 -11.51 29.24
C PRO A 336 -32.57 -12.43 29.33
N ALA A 337 -32.14 -12.74 30.55
CA ALA A 337 -31.11 -13.76 30.77
C ALA A 337 -31.74 -15.16 30.70
N ASN A 338 -30.98 -16.16 30.26
CA ASN A 338 -31.35 -17.57 30.21
C ASN A 338 -31.35 -18.25 31.59
N PHE A 339 -31.36 -17.47 32.68
CA PHE A 339 -31.38 -17.98 34.03
C PHE A 339 -32.79 -18.42 34.42
N THR A 340 -32.99 -19.73 34.55
CA THR A 340 -34.31 -20.36 34.72
C THR A 340 -34.74 -20.44 36.19
N LEU A 341 -36.04 -20.71 36.40
CA LEU A 341 -36.57 -20.96 37.74
C LEU A 341 -35.88 -22.16 38.42
N ASP A 342 -35.65 -23.25 37.70
CA ASP A 342 -34.97 -24.44 38.23
C ASP A 342 -33.54 -24.14 38.69
N GLN A 343 -32.83 -23.27 37.97
CA GLN A 343 -31.51 -22.79 38.39
C GLN A 343 -31.61 -21.91 39.64
N HIS A 344 -32.66 -21.09 39.76
CA HIS A 344 -32.92 -20.31 40.96
C HIS A 344 -33.21 -21.20 42.18
N GLN A 345 -33.91 -22.33 42.00
CA GLN A 345 -34.20 -23.27 43.10
C GLN A 345 -32.94 -23.90 43.70
N LYS A 346 -31.82 -23.94 42.96
CA LYS A 346 -30.52 -24.43 43.44
C LYS A 346 -29.71 -23.39 44.21
N THR A 347 -30.22 -22.18 44.36
CA THR A 347 -29.53 -21.12 45.10
C THR A 347 -29.77 -21.21 46.61
N LYS A 348 -29.13 -20.34 47.38
CA LYS A 348 -29.36 -20.22 48.83
C LYS A 348 -30.77 -19.72 49.18
N TYR A 349 -31.56 -19.28 48.21
CA TYR A 349 -32.94 -18.83 48.40
C TYR A 349 -33.87 -19.45 47.34
N PRO A 350 -34.29 -20.70 47.52
CA PRO A 350 -35.30 -21.33 46.66
C PRO A 350 -36.64 -20.57 46.77
N LEU A 351 -37.26 -20.21 45.64
CA LEU A 351 -38.53 -19.48 45.63
C LEU A 351 -39.67 -20.44 45.99
N LYS A 352 -40.47 -20.10 46.99
CA LYS A 352 -41.62 -20.88 47.46
C LYS A 352 -42.91 -20.09 47.39
N GLY A 353 -44.02 -20.78 47.17
CA GLY A 353 -45.35 -20.20 47.11
C GLY A 353 -45.46 -19.07 46.09
N ALA A 354 -46.15 -17.99 46.49
CA ALA A 354 -46.42 -16.85 45.63
C ALA A 354 -45.14 -16.18 45.06
N HIS A 355 -43.98 -16.35 45.72
CA HIS A 355 -42.71 -15.78 45.24
C HIS A 355 -42.23 -16.38 43.92
N GLN A 356 -42.68 -17.58 43.52
CA GLN A 356 -42.31 -18.18 42.24
C GLN A 356 -42.91 -17.42 41.04
N ALA A 357 -44.06 -16.77 41.24
CA ALA A 357 -44.74 -15.99 40.21
C ALA A 357 -44.26 -14.52 40.14
N VAL A 358 -43.32 -14.11 40.99
CA VAL A 358 -42.82 -12.74 41.03
C VAL A 358 -41.74 -12.54 39.96
N PRO A 359 -41.89 -11.57 39.04
CA PRO A 359 -40.83 -11.25 38.08
C PRO A 359 -39.49 -10.95 38.76
N CYS A 360 -38.41 -11.54 38.25
CA CYS A 360 -37.07 -11.46 38.82
C CYS A 360 -36.62 -10.02 39.13
N ILE A 361 -37.00 -9.06 38.29
CA ILE A 361 -36.66 -7.64 38.43
C ILE A 361 -37.21 -6.99 39.69
N PHE A 362 -38.28 -7.53 40.30
CA PHE A 362 -38.82 -7.00 41.55
C PHE A 362 -38.00 -7.41 42.78
N CYS A 363 -37.26 -8.51 42.71
CA CYS A 363 -36.30 -8.88 43.74
C CYS A 363 -34.92 -8.27 43.42
N HIS A 364 -34.49 -8.41 42.17
CA HIS A 364 -33.21 -7.94 41.63
C HIS A 364 -33.26 -6.52 41.08
N LYS A 365 -33.88 -5.61 41.84
CA LYS A 365 -34.04 -4.20 41.46
C LYS A 365 -32.68 -3.52 41.25
N LYS A 366 -32.69 -2.49 40.40
CA LYS A 366 -31.54 -1.58 40.24
C LYS A 366 -31.28 -0.87 41.57
N VAL A 367 -30.05 -0.96 42.06
CA VAL A 367 -29.57 -0.29 43.27
C VAL A 367 -28.28 0.44 42.96
N GLN A 368 -28.02 1.53 43.69
CA GLN A 368 -26.72 2.17 43.67
C GLN A 368 -25.74 1.34 44.49
N LEU A 369 -24.64 0.94 43.86
CA LEU A 369 -23.60 0.19 44.53
C LEU A 369 -22.63 1.13 45.25
N LYS A 370 -21.87 0.61 46.23
CA LYS A 370 -20.87 1.38 47.00
C LYS A 370 -19.83 2.11 46.13
N ASN A 371 -19.65 1.67 44.88
CA ASN A 371 -18.77 2.29 43.89
C ASN A 371 -19.48 3.33 42.98
N GLY A 372 -20.67 3.80 43.35
CA GLY A 372 -21.43 4.84 42.66
C GLY A 372 -22.08 4.41 41.34
N ARG A 373 -22.03 3.12 40.97
CA ARG A 373 -22.62 2.62 39.72
C ARG A 373 -23.97 1.93 39.95
N PRO A 374 -24.98 2.20 39.10
CA PRO A 374 -26.25 1.49 39.16
C PRO A 374 -26.09 0.08 38.60
N ALA A 375 -26.48 -0.93 39.38
CA ALA A 375 -26.56 -2.31 38.92
C ALA A 375 -27.71 -3.05 39.62
N ASN A 376 -28.17 -4.15 39.03
CA ASN A 376 -29.17 -5.01 39.66
C ASN A 376 -28.58 -5.68 40.91
N ARG A 377 -29.36 -5.69 42.00
CA ARG A 377 -28.98 -6.34 43.25
C ARG A 377 -29.09 -7.87 43.12
N PHE A 378 -27.97 -8.56 43.16
CA PHE A 378 -27.92 -10.04 43.22
C PHE A 378 -27.43 -10.60 44.56
N TYR A 379 -26.96 -9.74 45.47
CA TYR A 379 -26.53 -10.12 46.80
C TYR A 379 -27.49 -9.56 47.84
N PHE A 380 -27.89 -10.40 48.78
CA PHE A 380 -28.74 -10.05 49.91
C PHE A 380 -28.00 -10.37 51.21
N PRO A 381 -28.03 -9.46 52.21
CA PRO A 381 -27.34 -9.67 53.48
C PRO A 381 -27.97 -10.79 54.32
N SER A 382 -29.29 -10.99 54.18
CA SER A 382 -30.01 -12.13 54.74
C SER A 382 -31.26 -12.42 53.92
N PHE A 383 -31.92 -13.55 54.21
CA PHE A 383 -33.17 -13.96 53.56
C PHE A 383 -34.40 -13.79 54.47
N ARG A 384 -34.31 -12.90 55.47
CA ARG A 384 -35.45 -12.56 56.33
C ARG A 384 -36.48 -11.78 55.53
N CYS A 385 -37.77 -11.99 55.83
CA CYS A 385 -38.88 -11.27 55.19
C CYS A 385 -38.66 -9.74 55.20
N THR A 386 -38.10 -9.22 56.30
CA THR A 386 -37.85 -7.79 56.52
C THR A 386 -36.80 -7.16 55.60
N VAL A 387 -36.00 -7.96 54.89
CA VAL A 387 -35.06 -7.46 53.88
C VAL A 387 -35.79 -6.95 52.63
N CYS A 388 -36.98 -7.50 52.35
CA CYS A 388 -37.77 -7.18 51.16
C CYS A 388 -39.10 -6.51 51.52
N HIS A 389 -39.72 -6.90 52.62
CA HIS A 389 -41.01 -6.41 53.09
C HIS A 389 -40.84 -5.51 54.31
N LYS A 390 -41.64 -4.45 54.40
CA LYS A 390 -41.70 -3.61 55.61
C LYS A 390 -42.44 -4.38 56.71
N ASP A 391 -41.90 -4.40 57.92
CA ASP A 391 -42.57 -5.01 59.07
C ASP A 391 -43.66 -4.07 59.63
N PRO A 392 -44.96 -4.42 59.53
CA PRO A 392 -46.04 -3.63 60.11
C PRO A 392 -46.10 -3.74 61.65
N HIS A 393 -45.47 -4.76 62.24
CA HIS A 393 -45.46 -5.03 63.68
C HIS A 393 -44.27 -4.41 64.41
N ARG A 394 -43.40 -3.67 63.71
CA ARG A 394 -42.29 -2.89 64.28
C ARG A 394 -41.36 -3.67 65.23
N GLY A 395 -41.15 -4.96 64.95
CA GLY A 395 -40.27 -5.82 65.75
C GLY A 395 -40.89 -6.41 67.02
N GLU A 396 -42.16 -6.13 67.32
CA GLU A 396 -42.86 -6.67 68.50
C GLU A 396 -42.93 -8.20 68.47
N VAL A 397 -43.27 -8.77 67.31
CA VAL A 397 -43.33 -10.23 67.10
C VAL A 397 -41.96 -10.88 67.28
N ASP A 398 -40.91 -10.26 66.74
CA ASP A 398 -39.53 -10.76 66.89
C ASP A 398 -39.05 -10.72 68.36
N ALA A 399 -39.53 -9.74 69.15
CA ALA A 399 -39.22 -9.66 70.58
C ALA A 399 -39.89 -10.76 71.40
N ILE A 400 -41.16 -11.09 71.09
CA ILE A 400 -41.92 -12.15 71.75
C ILE A 400 -41.32 -13.52 71.43
N LEU A 401 -41.01 -13.77 70.16
CA LEU A 401 -40.47 -15.05 69.71
C LEU A 401 -39.07 -15.34 70.27
N LYS A 402 -38.27 -14.31 70.59
CA LYS A 402 -36.99 -14.46 71.30
C LYS A 402 -37.16 -14.99 72.72
N GLN A 403 -38.30 -14.73 73.37
CA GLN A 403 -38.58 -15.16 74.73
C GLN A 403 -39.17 -16.58 74.80
N THR A 404 -39.76 -17.07 73.70
CA THR A 404 -40.41 -18.39 73.61
C THR A 404 -39.53 -19.46 72.95
N ALA A 405 -38.20 -19.32 73.01
CA ALA A 405 -37.23 -20.17 72.31
C ALA A 405 -37.09 -21.59 72.91
N ALA A 406 -38.20 -22.26 73.18
CA ALA A 406 -38.29 -23.70 73.37
C ALA A 406 -39.08 -24.28 72.18
N GLY A 407 -38.36 -24.86 71.22
CA GLY A 407 -38.93 -25.61 70.09
C GLY A 407 -38.43 -25.10 68.74
N GLY A 408 -37.57 -25.87 68.09
CA GLY A 408 -36.93 -25.59 66.80
C GLY A 408 -37.87 -25.50 65.59
N GLY A 409 -38.76 -24.51 65.58
CA GLY A 409 -39.61 -24.11 64.45
C GLY A 409 -39.18 -22.77 63.84
N GLN A 410 -39.73 -22.47 62.66
CA GLN A 410 -39.43 -21.29 61.82
C GLN A 410 -39.28 -19.97 62.61
N SER A 411 -38.36 -19.10 62.21
CA SER A 411 -38.11 -17.82 62.90
C SER A 411 -38.81 -16.63 62.24
N GLY A 412 -39.31 -15.69 63.05
CA GLY A 412 -39.92 -14.42 62.59
C GLY A 412 -41.33 -14.59 62.01
N CYS A 413 -41.62 -13.84 60.94
CA CYS A 413 -42.96 -13.71 60.33
C CYS A 413 -43.61 -15.05 59.94
N ALA A 414 -42.80 -16.06 59.61
CA ALA A 414 -43.27 -17.38 59.21
C ALA A 414 -43.99 -18.17 60.32
N ASN A 415 -43.90 -17.73 61.58
CA ASN A 415 -44.69 -18.32 62.67
C ASN A 415 -46.19 -18.06 62.54
N CYS A 416 -46.56 -17.01 61.81
CA CYS A 416 -47.95 -16.60 61.66
C CYS A 416 -48.39 -16.53 60.20
N HIS A 417 -47.48 -16.21 59.27
CA HIS A 417 -47.79 -15.99 57.86
C HIS A 417 -47.28 -17.13 56.96
N ASN A 418 -48.06 -17.48 55.94
CA ASN A 418 -47.68 -18.42 54.90
C ASN A 418 -47.13 -17.69 53.64
N VAL A 419 -46.08 -18.25 53.03
CA VAL A 419 -45.49 -17.77 51.77
C VAL A 419 -46.35 -18.07 50.53
N ASP A 420 -47.28 -19.02 50.61
CA ASP A 420 -48.26 -19.33 49.57
C ASP A 420 -49.39 -18.28 49.55
N SER A 421 -49.82 -17.81 50.73
CA SER A 421 -50.84 -16.78 50.88
C SER A 421 -50.62 -15.97 52.17
N TRP A 422 -50.20 -14.71 52.02
CA TRP A 422 -49.86 -13.87 53.17
C TRP A 422 -51.05 -13.52 54.08
N SER A 423 -52.25 -13.47 53.51
CA SER A 423 -53.49 -13.17 54.22
C SER A 423 -54.01 -14.36 55.04
N GLN A 424 -53.53 -15.57 54.77
CA GLN A 424 -53.80 -16.73 55.61
C GLN A 424 -52.85 -16.70 56.80
N ILE A 425 -53.40 -16.33 57.95
CA ILE A 425 -52.66 -16.18 59.20
C ILE A 425 -53.08 -17.29 60.17
N GLY A 426 -52.11 -17.98 60.76
CA GLY A 426 -52.35 -19.00 61.77
C GLY A 426 -51.29 -18.97 62.86
N PHE A 427 -51.70 -18.87 64.12
CA PHE A 427 -50.80 -18.96 65.27
C PHE A 427 -51.47 -19.76 66.41
N ASP A 428 -50.75 -20.75 66.92
CA ASP A 428 -51.22 -21.60 68.00
C ASP A 428 -50.98 -20.94 69.37
N HIS A 429 -52.07 -20.44 69.97
CA HIS A 429 -52.03 -19.77 71.28
C HIS A 429 -51.79 -20.74 72.45
N SER A 430 -51.89 -22.06 72.26
CA SER A 430 -51.52 -23.05 73.29
C SER A 430 -50.04 -22.96 73.67
N ARG A 431 -49.22 -22.39 72.78
CA ARG A 431 -47.79 -22.13 72.98
C ARG A 431 -47.51 -20.89 73.83
N THR A 432 -48.55 -20.19 74.27
CA THR A 432 -48.45 -18.98 75.09
C THR A 432 -49.01 -19.24 76.48
N GLY A 433 -48.77 -18.31 77.40
CA GLY A 433 -49.38 -18.36 78.72
C GLY A 433 -50.90 -18.09 78.76
N PHE A 434 -51.56 -17.94 77.60
CA PHE A 434 -53.01 -17.71 77.48
C PHE A 434 -53.60 -18.54 76.31
N PRO A 435 -53.84 -19.85 76.51
CA PRO A 435 -54.50 -20.70 75.51
C PRO A 435 -55.94 -20.20 75.26
N LEU A 436 -56.29 -19.96 73.99
CA LEU A 436 -57.64 -19.53 73.63
C LEU A 436 -58.62 -20.69 73.78
N GLN A 437 -59.67 -20.49 74.58
CA GLN A 437 -60.75 -21.46 74.82
C GLN A 437 -62.12 -20.84 74.56
N GLY A 438 -63.10 -21.68 74.20
CA GLY A 438 -64.46 -21.24 73.91
C GLY A 438 -64.50 -20.21 72.78
N ARG A 439 -65.33 -19.16 72.92
CA ARG A 439 -65.46 -18.09 71.91
C ARG A 439 -64.14 -17.37 71.58
N HIS A 440 -63.15 -17.39 72.47
CA HIS A 440 -61.86 -16.76 72.21
C HIS A 440 -61.06 -17.47 71.10
N SER A 441 -61.34 -18.73 70.77
CA SER A 441 -60.66 -19.42 69.65
C SER A 441 -61.22 -19.05 68.27
N GLU A 442 -62.37 -18.36 68.23
CA GLU A 442 -63.06 -17.99 66.99
C GLU A 442 -62.87 -16.50 66.62
N ILE A 443 -62.32 -15.67 67.52
CA ILE A 443 -62.14 -14.24 67.28
C ILE A 443 -60.80 -13.92 66.60
N GLY A 444 -60.80 -12.88 65.76
CA GLY A 444 -59.58 -12.43 65.09
C GLY A 444 -58.59 -11.76 66.04
N CYS A 445 -57.29 -11.80 65.70
CA CYS A 445 -56.21 -11.28 66.55
C CYS A 445 -56.42 -9.82 66.99
N LYS A 446 -57.04 -8.98 66.13
CA LYS A 446 -57.33 -7.57 66.40
C LYS A 446 -58.25 -7.36 67.61
N SER A 447 -59.12 -8.32 67.90
CA SER A 447 -60.05 -8.20 69.04
C SER A 447 -59.32 -8.12 70.38
N CYS A 448 -58.12 -8.70 70.48
CA CYS A 448 -57.31 -8.67 71.70
C CYS A 448 -56.05 -7.80 71.54
N HIS A 449 -55.40 -7.85 70.38
CA HIS A 449 -54.11 -7.22 70.13
C HIS A 449 -54.22 -5.88 69.40
N GLN A 450 -55.29 -5.11 69.56
CA GLN A 450 -55.39 -3.78 68.94
C GLN A 450 -54.98 -2.69 69.94
N ALA A 451 -54.03 -1.84 69.57
CA ALA A 451 -53.63 -0.72 70.42
C ALA A 451 -54.76 0.32 70.50
N ALA A 452 -55.08 0.77 71.72
CA ALA A 452 -56.17 1.70 72.00
C ALA A 452 -56.12 2.95 71.10
N GLY A 453 -57.25 3.27 70.45
CA GLY A 453 -57.36 4.44 69.56
C GLY A 453 -56.68 4.30 68.20
N THR A 454 -56.13 3.14 67.84
CA THR A 454 -55.46 2.91 66.54
C THR A 454 -56.08 1.75 65.77
N ARG A 455 -55.89 1.72 64.45
CA ARG A 455 -56.20 0.53 63.62
C ARG A 455 -55.05 -0.50 63.62
N GLN A 456 -54.06 -0.33 64.49
CA GLN A 456 -52.81 -1.09 64.48
C GLN A 456 -52.90 -2.30 65.40
N ILE A 457 -52.44 -3.46 64.90
CA ILE A 457 -52.22 -4.64 65.74
C ILE A 457 -50.89 -4.46 66.47
N SER A 458 -50.92 -4.64 67.78
CA SER A 458 -49.78 -4.57 68.67
C SER A 458 -49.79 -5.73 69.65
N PHE A 459 -48.67 -6.43 69.72
CA PHE A 459 -48.52 -7.69 70.46
C PHE A 459 -47.82 -7.46 71.81
N HIS A 460 -48.08 -6.34 72.48
CA HIS A 460 -47.59 -6.13 73.84
C HIS A 460 -48.14 -7.22 74.79
N ARG A 461 -47.47 -7.43 75.93
CA ARG A 461 -47.97 -8.31 76.98
C ARG A 461 -49.32 -7.78 77.47
N LEU A 462 -50.38 -8.53 77.20
CA LEU A 462 -51.70 -8.30 77.76
C LEU A 462 -51.75 -8.96 79.14
N GLU A 463 -52.41 -8.29 80.09
CA GLU A 463 -52.75 -8.92 81.36
C GLU A 463 -53.79 -10.02 81.14
N LYS A 464 -53.72 -11.09 81.93
CA LYS A 464 -54.53 -12.31 81.72
C LYS A 464 -55.85 -12.30 82.50
N ASP A 465 -56.07 -11.29 83.34
CA ASP A 465 -57.29 -11.16 84.12
C ASP A 465 -58.45 -10.70 83.23
N CYS A 466 -59.65 -11.19 83.52
CA CYS A 466 -60.84 -10.91 82.71
C CYS A 466 -61.17 -9.41 82.68
N ALA A 467 -60.90 -8.68 83.77
CA ALA A 467 -61.24 -7.27 83.95
C ALA A 467 -60.37 -6.34 83.10
N SER A 468 -59.16 -6.77 82.72
CA SER A 468 -58.27 -6.03 81.82
C SER A 468 -58.82 -5.90 80.39
N CYS A 469 -59.64 -6.86 79.95
CA CYS A 469 -60.19 -6.92 78.58
C CYS A 469 -61.72 -6.72 78.54
N HIS A 470 -62.41 -7.11 79.60
CA HIS A 470 -63.86 -6.99 79.70
C HIS A 470 -64.23 -5.99 80.78
N LYS A 471 -65.18 -5.11 80.47
CA LYS A 471 -65.79 -4.27 81.50
C LYS A 471 -66.41 -5.19 82.55
N ASP A 472 -65.96 -5.05 83.79
CA ASP A 472 -66.61 -5.74 84.89
C ASP A 472 -68.05 -5.26 85.01
N THR A 473 -68.98 -6.17 84.72
CA THR A 473 -70.42 -5.93 84.80
C THR A 473 -70.97 -6.18 86.21
N HIS A 474 -70.14 -6.72 87.11
CA HIS A 474 -70.48 -7.06 88.49
C HIS A 474 -69.95 -6.03 89.50
N ALA A 475 -69.19 -5.02 89.06
CA ALA A 475 -68.70 -3.92 89.87
C ALA A 475 -68.01 -4.35 91.18
N GLY A 476 -67.22 -5.42 91.14
CA GLY A 476 -66.46 -5.94 92.29
C GLY A 476 -67.25 -6.76 93.32
N GLN A 477 -68.38 -7.35 92.93
CA GLN A 477 -69.15 -8.30 93.76
C GLN A 477 -68.55 -9.70 93.81
#